data_AF-A0A3Q1IAJ1-F1
#
_entry.id   AF-A0A3Q1IAJ1-F1
#
_cell.length_a   1.000
_cell.length_b   1.000
_cell.length_c   1.000
_cell.angle_alpha   90.00
_cell.angle_beta   90.00
_cell.angle_gamma   90.00
#
_symmetry.space_group_name_H-M   'P 1'
#
loop_
_entity.id
_entity.type
_entity.pdbx_description
1 polymer ?
#
loop_
_entity_poly.entity_id
_entity_poly.type
_entity_poly.pdbx_seq_one_letter_code
_entity_poly.pdbx_strand_id
1 'polypeptide(L)'
;MRTARRASNVEVPSFLRQLVKETEKMVTFFFKGAPKETRPGVEENLDEDSMSSPYLERPMLEKYVSEGQSQSGLNYAVASMQGWRAQMEDAHTCMSQLRGELTEWAYFAVFDGHAGTTVAQYCSRNLLDHILATGSIKADEEPEQVKDGIRKGFLDIDRHMHKLARQDCWDRSGSTAAAVMITPRYIYFINCGDSRTLLCHNGQVIFYTEDHKPFNPREKERIQNAGGSVTLQRVNGSLAVSRALGDFDFKEVDWRPQTEQLVSPEPEVYELERTPQDEFLILACDGVWDAISNEELCAFVRNRLQVCDDLREICTQVIDLCLYKGSLDNISIIIVCFPGAPQVSQEALKQEAELEQQIDVKVEEIIQMIRSKDEDPDLLYVIKFLAAEEMPGLPPGGGITSKRDCIISSYQKHIMSLRSQEPMGSEEDSS
;
A
#
# COMPACT_ATOMS: atom_id res chain seq x y z
N MET A 1 -19.62 -26.99 17.46
CA MET A 1 -18.45 -27.88 17.34
C MET A 1 -17.32 -27.08 16.72
N ARG A 2 -16.23 -26.87 17.46
CA ARG A 2 -15.02 -26.18 16.99
C ARG A 2 -14.23 -27.13 16.09
N THR A 3 -14.01 -26.77 14.84
CA THR A 3 -13.00 -27.42 13.98
C THR A 3 -11.83 -26.46 13.84
N ALA A 4 -10.76 -26.72 14.60
CA ALA A 4 -9.46 -26.11 14.40
C ALA A 4 -8.91 -26.53 13.03
N ARG A 5 -8.71 -25.58 12.12
CA ARG A 5 -7.91 -25.80 10.92
C ARG A 5 -6.44 -25.70 11.31
N ARG A 6 -5.73 -26.81 11.14
CA ARG A 6 -4.26 -26.88 11.23
C ARG A 6 -3.66 -25.88 10.26
N ALA A 7 -2.72 -25.06 10.75
CA ALA A 7 -1.79 -24.36 9.90
C ALA A 7 -1.08 -25.39 9.01
N SER A 8 -1.39 -25.37 7.72
CA SER A 8 -0.60 -26.07 6.72
C SER A 8 0.73 -25.35 6.62
N ASN A 9 1.84 -26.04 6.89
CA ASN A 9 3.16 -25.64 6.42
C ASN A 9 3.09 -25.63 4.88
N VAL A 10 2.70 -24.50 4.30
CA VAL A 10 2.78 -24.27 2.87
C VAL A 10 4.26 -24.01 2.60
N GLU A 11 4.93 -24.98 1.97
CA GLU A 11 6.25 -24.76 1.40
C GLU A 11 6.17 -23.49 0.55
N VAL A 12 7.04 -22.52 0.85
CA VAL A 12 7.23 -21.31 0.04
C VAL A 12 7.31 -21.73 -1.42
N PRO A 13 6.27 -21.45 -2.23
CA PRO A 13 6.21 -21.97 -3.59
C PRO A 13 7.43 -21.52 -4.38
N SER A 14 7.91 -22.36 -5.30
CA SER A 14 9.09 -22.07 -6.14
C SER A 14 9.02 -20.70 -6.83
N PHE A 15 7.82 -20.17 -7.10
CA PHE A 15 7.60 -18.85 -7.69
C PHE A 15 8.07 -17.69 -6.80
N LEU A 16 7.96 -17.79 -5.46
CA LEU A 16 8.45 -16.75 -4.57
C LEU A 16 9.98 -16.62 -4.68
N ARG A 17 10.68 -17.73 -4.92
CA ARG A 17 12.14 -17.72 -5.17
C ARG A 17 12.50 -17.11 -6.53
N GLN A 18 11.59 -17.18 -7.50
CA GLN A 18 11.81 -16.65 -8.85
C GLN A 18 11.46 -15.15 -8.92
N LEU A 19 10.42 -14.72 -8.20
CA LEU A 19 10.12 -13.30 -7.95
C LEU A 19 11.30 -12.63 -7.25
N VAL A 20 11.88 -13.30 -6.25
CA VAL A 20 13.14 -12.91 -5.59
C VAL A 20 14.29 -12.76 -6.57
N LYS A 21 14.49 -13.75 -7.44
CA LYS A 21 15.57 -13.70 -8.42
C LYS A 21 15.38 -12.59 -9.46
N GLU A 22 14.15 -12.21 -9.79
CA GLU A 22 13.86 -11.08 -10.69
C GLU A 22 13.96 -9.72 -9.98
N THR A 23 13.48 -9.63 -8.74
CA THR A 23 13.66 -8.45 -7.88
C THR A 23 15.15 -8.23 -7.60
N GLU A 24 15.90 -9.27 -7.24
CA GLU A 24 17.36 -9.22 -7.08
C GLU A 24 18.06 -8.77 -8.37
N LYS A 25 17.63 -9.26 -9.54
CA LYS A 25 18.20 -8.82 -10.84
C LYS A 25 17.89 -7.35 -11.11
N MET A 26 16.68 -6.87 -10.83
CA MET A 26 16.30 -5.46 -11.01
C MET A 26 17.00 -4.54 -10.02
N VAL A 27 17.06 -4.92 -8.74
CA VAL A 27 17.75 -4.19 -7.67
C VAL A 27 19.26 -4.16 -7.93
N THR A 28 19.87 -5.30 -8.30
CA THR A 28 21.31 -5.34 -8.65
C THR A 28 21.63 -4.49 -9.88
N PHE A 29 20.73 -4.41 -10.86
CA PHE A 29 20.90 -3.56 -12.04
C PHE A 29 20.77 -2.06 -11.71
N PHE A 30 19.84 -1.69 -10.83
CA PHE A 30 19.64 -0.32 -10.37
C PHE A 30 20.81 0.21 -9.52
N PHE A 31 21.42 -0.62 -8.66
CA PHE A 31 22.53 -0.21 -7.81
C PHE A 31 23.92 -0.32 -8.47
N LYS A 32 24.09 -1.10 -9.55
CA LYS A 32 25.37 -1.26 -10.27
C LYS A 32 25.47 -0.47 -11.57
N GLY A 33 24.83 0.71 -11.66
CA GLY A 33 24.79 1.53 -12.88
C GLY A 33 26.12 1.54 -13.66
N ALA A 34 26.04 1.16 -14.95
CA ALA A 34 27.05 1.16 -16.03
C ALA A 34 28.51 0.75 -15.67
N PRO A 35 29.19 -0.08 -16.48
CA PRO A 35 30.52 -0.58 -16.12
C PRO A 35 31.52 0.58 -15.95
N LYS A 36 31.96 0.81 -14.71
CA LYS A 36 33.15 1.63 -14.43
C LYS A 36 34.35 0.91 -15.02
N GLU A 37 35.05 1.55 -15.96
CA GLU A 37 36.39 1.15 -16.35
C GLU A 37 37.30 1.13 -15.11
N THR A 38 37.65 -0.07 -14.65
CA THR A 38 38.58 -0.27 -13.53
C THR A 38 39.99 0.14 -13.94
N ARG A 39 40.54 1.18 -13.31
CA ARG A 39 41.99 1.36 -13.18
C ARG A 39 42.47 0.52 -11.98
N PRO A 40 43.55 -0.26 -12.11
CA PRO A 40 44.00 -1.12 -11.03
C PRO A 40 44.83 -0.32 -10.01
N GLY A 41 44.53 -0.51 -8.72
CA GLY A 41 45.44 -0.19 -7.62
C GLY A 41 44.93 0.84 -6.63
N VAL A 42 43.92 0.50 -5.82
CA VAL A 42 43.78 0.96 -4.43
C VAL A 42 43.11 -0.18 -3.65
N GLU A 43 43.84 -0.78 -2.71
CA GLU A 43 43.24 -1.61 -1.66
C GLU A 43 42.59 -0.67 -0.65
N GLU A 44 41.26 -0.56 -0.66
CA GLU A 44 40.52 0.06 0.44
C GLU A 44 40.07 -1.04 1.40
N ASN A 45 40.75 -1.11 2.55
CA ASN A 45 40.20 -1.74 3.74
C ASN A 45 39.03 -0.88 4.22
N LEU A 46 37.81 -1.31 3.93
CA LEU A 46 36.60 -0.82 4.58
C LEU A 46 36.13 -1.90 5.54
N ASP A 47 36.22 -1.59 6.84
CA ASP A 47 35.43 -2.28 7.86
C ASP A 47 33.95 -2.03 7.53
N GLU A 48 33.34 -2.96 6.78
CA GLU A 48 31.89 -3.02 6.57
C GLU A 48 31.22 -3.37 7.91
N ASP A 49 30.92 -2.34 8.71
CA ASP A 49 29.84 -2.44 9.68
C ASP A 49 28.59 -2.92 8.91
N SER A 50 28.14 -4.12 9.25
CA SER A 50 27.05 -4.86 8.62
C SER A 50 25.73 -4.09 8.74
N MET A 51 25.51 -3.12 7.85
CA MET A 51 24.18 -2.57 7.61
C MET A 51 23.39 -3.65 6.87
N SER A 52 22.55 -4.38 7.61
CA SER A 52 21.61 -5.34 7.04
C SER A 52 20.78 -4.62 5.96
N SER A 53 20.72 -5.20 4.76
CA SER A 53 19.87 -4.71 3.67
C SER A 53 18.47 -4.35 4.20
N PRO A 54 17.88 -3.20 3.79
CA PRO A 54 16.51 -2.86 4.18
C PRO A 54 15.48 -3.82 3.59
N TYR A 55 15.89 -4.66 2.62
CA TYR A 55 15.08 -5.66 1.96
C TYR A 55 15.45 -7.08 2.41
N LEU A 56 14.43 -7.91 2.56
CA LEU A 56 14.50 -9.36 2.77
C LEU A 56 14.93 -10.08 1.51
N GLU A 57 15.49 -11.27 1.69
CA GLU A 57 15.71 -12.21 0.58
C GLU A 57 14.41 -12.69 -0.04
N ARG A 58 13.29 -12.72 0.70
CA ARG A 58 11.96 -13.08 0.18
C ARG A 58 10.88 -12.22 0.82
N PRO A 59 9.82 -11.86 0.08
CA PRO A 59 8.77 -11.03 0.65
C PRO A 59 7.93 -11.84 1.64
N MET A 60 7.53 -11.19 2.72
CA MET A 60 6.54 -11.72 3.65
C MET A 60 5.14 -11.46 3.10
N LEU A 61 4.52 -12.51 2.57
CA LEU A 61 3.20 -12.45 1.93
C LEU A 61 2.02 -12.59 2.90
N GLU A 62 2.27 -12.79 4.19
CA GLU A 62 1.20 -12.87 5.19
C GLU A 62 0.47 -11.52 5.24
N LYS A 63 -0.85 -11.58 5.03
CA LYS A 63 -1.72 -10.40 5.05
C LYS A 63 -2.48 -10.37 6.35
N TYR A 64 -2.43 -9.23 7.03
CA TYR A 64 -3.37 -8.93 8.10
C TYR A 64 -4.60 -8.27 7.48
N VAL A 65 -5.80 -8.78 7.78
CA VAL A 65 -7.06 -8.22 7.27
C VAL A 65 -8.06 -8.04 8.40
N SER A 66 -8.82 -6.96 8.33
CA SER A 66 -9.96 -6.70 9.20
C SER A 66 -11.06 -5.99 8.42
N GLU A 67 -12.30 -6.14 8.88
CA GLU A 67 -13.45 -5.46 8.30
C GLU A 67 -14.31 -4.85 9.41
N GLY A 68 -15.22 -3.98 9.01
CA GLY A 68 -16.27 -3.49 9.89
C GLY A 68 -17.34 -2.72 9.14
N GLN A 69 -18.39 -2.37 9.87
CA GLN A 69 -19.52 -1.62 9.35
C GLN A 69 -19.97 -0.57 10.37
N SER A 70 -20.63 0.49 9.89
CA SER A 70 -21.27 1.50 10.72
C SER A 70 -22.80 1.36 10.66
N GLN A 71 -23.49 1.93 11.64
CA GLN A 71 -24.95 2.09 11.58
C GLN A 71 -25.39 3.07 10.48
N SER A 72 -24.50 3.96 10.05
CA SER A 72 -24.71 4.94 8.97
C SER A 72 -24.54 4.35 7.56
N GLY A 73 -24.31 3.04 7.44
CA GLY A 73 -24.19 2.35 6.15
C GLY A 73 -22.81 2.42 5.50
N LEU A 74 -21.76 2.73 6.28
CA LEU A 74 -20.37 2.61 5.84
C LEU A 74 -19.89 1.19 6.07
N ASN A 75 -19.35 0.55 5.03
CA ASN A 75 -18.64 -0.72 5.15
C ASN A 75 -17.17 -0.47 4.87
N TYR A 76 -16.27 -1.12 5.58
CA TYR A 76 -14.85 -0.98 5.31
C TYR A 76 -14.11 -2.31 5.46
N ALA A 77 -12.99 -2.40 4.77
CA ALA A 77 -11.94 -3.35 5.08
C ALA A 77 -10.60 -2.65 5.09
N VAL A 78 -9.70 -3.21 5.88
CA VAL A 78 -8.29 -2.86 5.93
C VAL A 78 -7.48 -4.12 5.67
N ALA A 79 -6.43 -3.98 4.87
CA ALA A 79 -5.42 -5.01 4.71
C ALA A 79 -4.03 -4.40 4.78
N SER A 80 -3.09 -5.17 5.32
CA SER A 80 -1.68 -4.78 5.33
C SER A 80 -0.76 -5.98 5.12
N MET A 81 0.37 -5.77 4.45
CA MET A 81 1.38 -6.78 4.15
C MET A 81 2.78 -6.16 4.25
N GLN A 82 3.70 -6.89 4.89
CA GLN A 82 5.07 -6.41 5.06
C GLN A 82 5.86 -6.37 3.73
N GLY A 83 5.61 -7.32 2.83
CA GLY A 83 6.26 -7.33 1.53
C GLY A 83 7.78 -7.56 1.66
N TRP A 84 8.57 -6.79 0.93
CA TRP A 84 10.02 -7.00 0.83
C TRP A 84 10.82 -6.36 1.96
N ARG A 85 10.23 -5.47 2.76
CA ARG A 85 10.96 -4.77 3.80
C ARG A 85 11.32 -5.69 4.95
N ALA A 86 12.46 -5.43 5.59
CA ALA A 86 12.90 -6.18 6.75
C ALA A 86 11.96 -6.04 7.96
N GLN A 87 11.23 -4.92 8.05
CA GLN A 87 10.27 -4.61 9.11
C GLN A 87 8.93 -4.20 8.52
N MET A 88 7.86 -4.35 9.30
CA MET A 88 6.54 -3.77 9.05
C MET A 88 6.39 -2.52 9.90
N GLU A 89 6.58 -1.35 9.30
CA GLU A 89 6.56 -0.04 9.96
C GLU A 89 5.21 0.68 9.85
N ASP A 90 4.34 0.24 8.94
CA ASP A 90 2.97 0.73 8.80
C ASP A 90 2.09 0.44 10.03
N ALA A 91 1.17 1.36 10.31
CA ALA A 91 0.07 1.19 11.25
C ALA A 91 -1.23 1.77 10.67
N HIS A 92 -2.37 1.46 11.29
CA HIS A 92 -3.67 1.99 10.86
C HIS A 92 -4.64 2.16 12.02
N THR A 93 -5.66 3.00 11.81
CA THR A 93 -6.81 3.15 12.70
C THR A 93 -8.09 3.01 11.89
N CYS A 94 -9.05 2.22 12.37
CA CYS A 94 -10.36 2.10 11.75
C CYS A 94 -11.45 2.20 12.82
N MET A 95 -12.18 3.32 12.81
CA MET A 95 -13.26 3.62 13.74
C MET A 95 -14.51 3.97 12.92
N SER A 96 -15.35 2.97 12.62
CA SER A 96 -16.61 3.18 11.88
C SER A 96 -17.66 3.98 12.66
N GLN A 97 -17.44 4.19 13.96
CA GLN A 97 -18.28 4.98 14.84
C GLN A 97 -17.45 5.60 15.97
N LEU A 98 -17.54 6.92 16.15
CA LEU A 98 -16.96 7.61 17.30
C LEU A 98 -17.89 7.52 18.54
N ARG A 99 -17.38 7.96 19.69
CA ARG A 99 -18.09 7.88 20.98
C ARG A 99 -18.78 9.20 21.34
N GLY A 100 -19.65 9.16 22.35
CA GLY A 100 -20.31 10.35 22.90
C GLY A 100 -21.36 10.91 21.95
N GLU A 101 -21.32 12.22 21.69
CA GLU A 101 -22.26 12.89 20.77
C GLU A 101 -21.89 12.69 19.29
N LEU A 102 -20.73 12.09 19.00
CA LEU A 102 -20.20 11.91 17.65
C LEU A 102 -20.51 10.50 17.08
N THR A 103 -21.58 9.85 17.53
CA THR A 103 -21.90 8.45 17.12
C THR A 103 -22.17 8.27 15.63
N GLU A 104 -22.42 9.33 14.88
CA GLU A 104 -22.58 9.26 13.43
C GLU A 104 -21.30 9.58 12.65
N TRP A 105 -20.21 9.86 13.38
CA TRP A 105 -18.90 10.15 12.80
C TRP A 105 -18.07 8.87 12.70
N ALA A 106 -17.21 8.82 11.68
CA ALA A 106 -16.22 7.76 11.50
C ALA A 106 -14.83 8.36 11.28
N TYR A 107 -13.79 7.62 11.64
CA TYR A 107 -12.39 7.99 11.45
C TYR A 107 -11.59 6.81 10.94
N PHE A 108 -10.84 7.02 9.86
CA PHE A 108 -9.95 6.02 9.28
C PHE A 108 -8.59 6.67 9.00
N ALA A 109 -7.51 5.95 9.23
CA ALA A 109 -6.16 6.47 9.01
C ALA A 109 -5.17 5.36 8.67
N VAL A 110 -4.24 5.66 7.76
CA VAL A 110 -3.03 4.90 7.47
C VAL A 110 -1.83 5.74 7.90
N PHE A 111 -0.88 5.10 8.58
CA PHE A 111 0.35 5.69 9.06
C PHE A 111 1.50 4.89 8.48
N ASP A 112 2.22 5.48 7.52
CA ASP A 112 3.44 4.89 6.98
C ASP A 112 4.60 5.30 7.89
N GLY A 113 5.22 4.33 8.56
CA GLY A 113 6.31 4.57 9.50
C GLY A 113 7.67 4.44 8.82
N HIS A 114 8.64 5.23 9.26
CA HIS A 114 10.02 5.11 8.77
C HIS A 114 11.04 5.26 9.89
N ALA A 115 12.16 4.55 9.75
CA ALA A 115 13.26 4.54 10.73
C ALA A 115 12.85 4.06 12.13
N GLY A 116 11.90 3.11 12.18
CA GLY A 116 11.30 2.55 13.38
C GLY A 116 9.78 2.60 13.32
N THR A 117 9.14 1.84 14.22
CA THR A 117 7.67 1.70 14.26
C THR A 117 7.00 2.56 15.32
N THR A 118 7.79 3.19 16.19
CA THR A 118 7.30 3.80 17.43
C THR A 118 6.31 4.93 17.17
N VAL A 119 6.64 5.87 16.28
CA VAL A 119 5.77 7.01 15.97
C VAL A 119 4.48 6.57 15.27
N ALA A 120 4.56 5.71 14.26
CA ALA A 120 3.38 5.19 13.55
C ALA A 120 2.41 4.47 14.51
N GLN A 121 2.94 3.58 15.36
CA GLN A 121 2.14 2.87 16.36
C GLN A 121 1.52 3.82 17.39
N TYR A 122 2.27 4.83 17.87
CA TYR A 122 1.74 5.79 18.81
C TYR A 122 0.62 6.64 18.17
N CYS A 123 0.81 7.10 16.94
CA CYS A 123 -0.20 7.86 16.20
C CYS A 123 -1.47 7.04 15.97
N SER A 124 -1.34 5.77 15.57
CA SER A 124 -2.49 4.88 15.35
C SER A 124 -3.39 4.68 16.57
N ARG A 125 -2.85 4.90 17.78
CA ARG A 125 -3.58 4.73 19.04
C ARG A 125 -4.08 6.05 19.62
N ASN A 126 -3.40 7.17 19.34
CA ASN A 126 -3.58 8.41 20.10
C ASN A 126 -3.90 9.64 19.25
N LEU A 127 -3.73 9.63 17.92
CA LEU A 127 -3.94 10.83 17.08
C LEU A 127 -5.38 11.32 17.15
N LEU A 128 -6.35 10.42 17.01
CA LEU A 128 -7.76 10.76 17.11
C LEU A 128 -8.09 11.39 18.48
N ASP A 129 -7.56 10.83 19.58
CA ASP A 129 -7.80 11.36 20.92
C ASP A 129 -7.23 12.77 21.10
N HIS A 130 -6.06 13.07 20.50
CA HIS A 130 -5.51 14.43 20.52
C HIS A 130 -6.36 15.41 19.70
N ILE A 131 -6.88 14.98 18.54
CA ILE A 131 -7.81 15.79 17.74
C ILE A 131 -9.10 16.08 18.53
N LEU A 132 -9.69 15.07 19.17
CA LEU A 132 -10.91 15.23 19.96
C LEU A 132 -10.68 16.08 21.23
N ALA A 133 -9.53 15.94 21.87
CA ALA A 133 -9.17 16.70 23.08
C ALA A 133 -9.05 18.21 22.86
N THR A 134 -8.96 18.67 21.60
CA THR A 134 -8.96 20.10 21.27
C THR A 134 -10.29 20.79 21.63
N GLY A 135 -11.38 20.02 21.74
CA GLY A 135 -12.72 20.54 21.97
C GLY A 135 -13.34 21.23 20.75
N SER A 136 -12.67 21.21 19.59
CA SER A 136 -13.17 21.81 18.34
C SER A 136 -14.07 20.86 17.54
N ILE A 137 -14.00 19.54 17.78
CA ILE A 137 -14.84 18.56 17.09
C ILE A 137 -16.18 18.45 17.82
N LYS A 138 -17.24 18.97 17.21
CA LYS A 138 -18.59 19.06 17.79
C LYS A 138 -19.65 18.62 16.79
N ALA A 139 -20.83 18.26 17.31
CA ALA A 139 -21.95 17.76 16.52
C ALA A 139 -22.59 18.80 15.57
N ASP A 140 -22.24 20.08 15.69
CA ASP A 140 -22.68 21.12 14.75
C ASP A 140 -21.94 21.09 13.40
N GLU A 141 -20.84 20.33 13.33
CA GLU A 141 -20.04 20.10 12.11
C GLU A 141 -19.52 21.39 11.48
N GLU A 142 -19.23 22.43 12.28
CA GLU A 142 -18.75 23.71 11.74
C GLU A 142 -17.36 23.53 11.09
N PRO A 143 -17.22 23.70 9.76
CA PRO A 143 -16.05 23.20 9.07
C PRO A 143 -14.73 23.83 9.45
N GLU A 144 -14.70 25.14 9.73
CA GLU A 144 -13.45 25.81 10.09
C GLU A 144 -12.98 25.41 11.50
N GLN A 145 -13.90 25.23 12.45
CA GLN A 145 -13.60 24.62 13.75
C GLN A 145 -13.06 23.20 13.60
N VAL A 146 -13.65 22.36 12.76
CA VAL A 146 -13.18 20.98 12.55
C VAL A 146 -11.77 20.98 11.96
N LYS A 147 -11.51 21.78 10.92
CA LYS A 147 -10.19 21.92 10.30
C LYS A 147 -9.14 22.43 11.30
N ASP A 148 -9.47 23.43 12.10
CA ASP A 148 -8.60 23.97 13.14
C ASP A 148 -8.32 22.94 14.25
N GLY A 149 -9.34 22.18 14.67
CA GLY A 149 -9.22 21.08 15.62
C GLY A 149 -8.27 19.98 15.14
N ILE A 150 -8.38 19.58 13.88
CA ILE A 150 -7.48 18.61 13.26
C ILE A 150 -6.05 19.14 13.24
N ARG A 151 -5.83 20.38 12.75
CA ARG A 151 -4.49 20.99 12.73
C ARG A 151 -3.87 21.04 14.13
N LYS A 152 -4.62 21.54 15.13
CA LYS A 152 -4.16 21.60 16.52
C LYS A 152 -3.84 20.21 17.07
N GLY A 153 -4.68 19.21 16.82
CA GLY A 153 -4.45 17.83 17.25
C GLY A 153 -3.14 17.25 16.74
N PHE A 154 -2.79 17.50 15.48
CA PHE A 154 -1.49 17.10 14.90
C PHE A 154 -0.31 17.84 15.55
N LEU A 155 -0.41 19.14 15.78
CA LEU A 155 0.66 19.91 16.43
C LEU A 155 0.85 19.49 17.89
N ASP A 156 -0.25 19.20 18.59
CA ASP A 156 -0.25 18.80 19.99
C ASP A 156 0.33 17.39 20.18
N ILE A 157 -0.08 16.40 19.37
CA ILE A 157 0.49 15.05 19.46
C ILE A 157 1.98 15.04 19.10
N ASP A 158 2.41 15.78 18.07
CA ASP A 158 3.82 15.86 17.68
C ASP A 158 4.68 16.46 18.80
N ARG A 159 4.18 17.55 19.42
CA ARG A 159 4.83 18.17 20.59
C ARG A 159 4.84 17.26 21.80
N HIS A 160 3.77 16.49 22.01
CA HIS A 160 3.68 15.53 23.09
C HIS A 160 4.72 14.40 22.92
N MET A 161 4.75 13.79 21.72
CA MET A 161 5.72 12.76 21.38
C MET A 161 7.17 13.27 21.45
N HIS A 162 7.44 14.52 21.06
CA HIS A 162 8.80 15.08 21.19
C HIS A 162 9.27 15.12 22.65
N LYS A 163 8.37 15.43 23.59
CA LYS A 163 8.69 15.39 25.03
C LYS A 163 8.95 13.96 25.50
N LEU A 164 8.10 13.01 25.09
CA LEU A 164 8.25 11.59 25.44
C LEU A 164 9.54 11.02 24.87
N ALA A 165 9.86 11.30 23.60
CA ALA A 165 11.06 10.79 22.93
C ALA A 165 12.36 11.18 23.69
N ARG A 166 12.41 12.39 24.25
CA ARG A 166 13.54 12.86 25.08
C ARG A 166 13.59 12.21 26.46
N GLN A 167 12.46 11.77 27.01
CA GLN A 167 12.35 11.16 28.34
C GLN A 167 12.58 9.65 28.29
N ASP A 168 12.00 8.98 27.28
CA ASP A 168 11.91 7.53 27.16
C ASP A 168 12.85 6.95 26.10
N CYS A 169 13.75 7.78 25.53
CA CYS A 169 14.72 7.39 24.51
C CYS A 169 14.09 6.64 23.33
N TRP A 170 13.05 7.23 22.72
CA TRP A 170 12.43 6.66 21.52
C TRP A 170 13.45 6.53 20.39
N ASP A 171 13.16 5.62 19.46
CA ASP A 171 13.88 5.59 18.18
C ASP A 171 13.70 6.92 17.41
N ARG A 172 14.48 7.08 16.34
CA ARG A 172 14.41 8.28 15.49
C ARG A 172 13.33 8.16 14.43
N SER A 173 12.25 7.41 14.70
CA SER A 173 11.21 7.20 13.72
C SER A 173 10.42 8.47 13.42
N GLY A 174 9.83 8.48 12.24
CA GLY A 174 8.76 9.36 11.87
C GLY A 174 7.61 8.56 11.30
N SER A 175 6.51 9.24 11.03
CA SER A 175 5.40 8.64 10.30
C SER A 175 4.59 9.66 9.54
N THR A 176 4.16 9.26 8.35
CA THR A 176 3.10 9.96 7.62
C THR A 176 1.75 9.71 8.29
N ALA A 177 0.72 10.46 7.87
CA ALA A 177 -0.66 10.19 8.22
C ALA A 177 -1.57 10.62 7.07
N ALA A 178 -2.18 9.64 6.39
CA ALA A 178 -3.34 9.86 5.54
C ALA A 178 -4.58 9.41 6.31
N ALA A 179 -5.50 10.34 6.59
CA ALA A 179 -6.68 10.07 7.38
C ALA A 179 -7.93 10.71 6.78
N VAL A 180 -9.09 10.17 7.13
CA VAL A 180 -10.39 10.77 6.86
C VAL A 180 -11.23 10.80 8.12
N MET A 181 -11.99 11.89 8.26
CA MET A 181 -13.08 11.99 9.22
C MET A 181 -14.37 12.20 8.47
N ILE A 182 -15.31 11.27 8.62
CA ILE A 182 -16.57 11.25 7.89
C ILE A 182 -17.68 11.62 8.88
N THR A 183 -18.43 12.66 8.57
CA THR A 183 -19.59 13.12 9.36
C THR A 183 -20.87 12.83 8.59
N PRO A 184 -22.06 13.04 9.15
CA PRO A 184 -23.31 13.03 8.39
C PRO A 184 -23.28 13.87 7.11
N ARG A 185 -22.61 15.03 7.11
CA ARG A 185 -22.66 16.02 6.02
C ARG A 185 -21.38 16.13 5.20
N TYR A 186 -20.22 15.86 5.81
CA TYR A 186 -18.91 16.17 5.22
C TYR A 186 -17.96 14.98 5.27
N ILE A 187 -16.99 15.01 4.36
CA ILE A 187 -15.77 14.19 4.39
C ILE A 187 -14.61 15.15 4.57
N TYR A 188 -13.89 15.01 5.67
CA TYR A 188 -12.65 15.73 5.92
C TYR A 188 -11.48 14.83 5.56
N PHE A 189 -10.74 15.19 4.51
CA PHE A 189 -9.50 14.53 4.12
C PHE A 189 -8.34 15.21 4.81
N ILE A 190 -7.46 14.40 5.39
CA ILE A 190 -6.36 14.85 6.24
C ILE A 190 -5.09 14.20 5.71
N ASN A 191 -4.11 15.00 5.29
CA ASN A 191 -2.83 14.45 4.81
C ASN A 191 -1.62 15.13 5.45
N CYS A 192 -0.66 14.32 5.88
CA CYS A 192 0.65 14.75 6.37
C CYS A 192 1.69 13.72 5.94
N GLY A 193 2.39 13.98 4.83
CA GLY A 193 3.29 13.02 4.18
C GLY A 193 2.82 12.62 2.78
N ASP A 194 3.26 11.45 2.32
CA ASP A 194 3.05 10.93 0.96
C ASP A 194 2.25 9.62 0.90
N SER A 195 1.71 9.17 2.02
CA SER A 195 0.45 8.40 1.98
C SER A 195 -0.65 9.24 1.31
N ARG A 196 -1.64 8.57 0.71
CA ARG A 196 -2.68 9.26 -0.05
C ARG A 196 -4.06 8.69 0.20
N THR A 197 -5.05 9.57 0.15
CA THR A 197 -6.47 9.23 0.12
C THR A 197 -7.10 9.71 -1.18
N LEU A 198 -8.00 8.92 -1.77
CA LEU A 198 -8.87 9.34 -2.87
C LEU A 198 -10.34 9.04 -2.61
N LEU A 199 -11.22 9.76 -3.29
CA LEU A 199 -12.67 9.57 -3.33
C LEU A 199 -13.15 9.23 -4.74
N CYS A 200 -13.84 8.11 -4.86
CA CYS A 200 -14.59 7.73 -6.05
C CYS A 200 -16.04 8.18 -5.95
N HIS A 201 -16.50 8.86 -6.99
CA HIS A 201 -17.87 9.31 -7.15
C HIS A 201 -18.30 9.05 -8.59
N ASN A 202 -19.40 8.32 -8.76
CA ASN A 202 -19.93 7.90 -10.07
C ASN A 202 -18.85 7.29 -11.01
N GLY A 203 -17.96 6.47 -10.45
CA GLY A 203 -16.87 5.81 -11.16
C GLY A 203 -15.68 6.67 -11.56
N GLN A 204 -15.57 7.90 -11.04
CA GLN A 204 -14.46 8.80 -11.30
C GLN A 204 -13.80 9.24 -10.00
N VAL A 205 -12.49 9.47 -10.05
CA VAL A 205 -11.75 10.12 -8.97
C VAL A 205 -12.12 11.61 -8.99
N ILE A 206 -12.85 12.07 -7.98
CA ILE A 206 -13.25 13.49 -7.89
C ILE A 206 -12.36 14.30 -6.95
N PHE A 207 -11.64 13.61 -6.07
CA PHE A 207 -10.72 14.22 -5.11
C PHE A 207 -9.66 13.21 -4.69
N TYR A 208 -8.45 13.70 -4.47
CA TYR A 208 -7.39 12.99 -3.78
C TYR A 208 -6.48 13.99 -3.04
N THR A 209 -5.83 13.55 -1.98
CA THR A 209 -4.88 14.38 -1.23
C THR A 209 -3.58 14.56 -2.00
N GLU A 210 -2.95 15.73 -1.90
CA GLU A 210 -1.64 15.96 -2.52
C GLU A 210 -0.50 15.44 -1.62
N ASP A 211 0.44 14.69 -2.20
CA ASP A 211 1.60 14.17 -1.48
C ASP A 211 2.57 15.28 -1.09
N HIS A 212 3.06 15.23 0.15
CA HIS A 212 4.03 16.18 0.67
C HIS A 212 5.47 15.73 0.38
N LYS A 213 5.92 16.01 -0.85
CA LYS A 213 7.28 15.70 -1.30
C LYS A 213 8.23 16.91 -1.12
N PRO A 214 9.50 16.71 -0.72
CA PRO A 214 10.47 17.79 -0.50
C PRO A 214 10.68 18.73 -1.69
N PHE A 215 10.49 18.24 -2.91
CA PHE A 215 10.66 19.05 -4.12
C PHE A 215 9.44 19.91 -4.49
N ASN A 216 8.31 19.77 -3.79
CA ASN A 216 7.15 20.62 -3.99
C ASN A 216 7.50 22.08 -3.65
N PRO A 217 7.03 23.09 -4.42
CA PRO A 217 7.51 24.47 -4.28
C PRO A 217 7.43 25.04 -2.85
N ARG A 218 6.27 24.90 -2.18
CA ARG A 218 6.07 25.39 -0.80
C ARG A 218 6.91 24.64 0.23
N GLU A 219 7.06 23.34 0.03
CA GLU A 219 7.84 22.47 0.93
C GLU A 219 9.33 22.78 0.82
N LYS A 220 9.83 22.88 -0.42
CA LYS A 220 11.21 23.26 -0.71
C LYS A 220 11.56 24.65 -0.15
N GLU A 221 10.67 25.61 -0.33
CA GLU A 221 10.84 26.96 0.23
C GLU A 221 10.95 26.90 1.75
N ARG A 222 10.04 26.20 2.44
CA ARG A 222 10.11 25.99 3.90
C ARG A 222 11.44 25.36 4.32
N ILE A 223 11.85 24.27 3.67
CA ILE A 223 13.10 23.55 3.96
C ILE A 223 14.32 24.48 3.83
N GLN A 224 14.39 25.26 2.75
CA GLN A 224 15.48 26.21 2.52
C GLN A 224 15.49 27.35 3.55
N ASN A 225 14.30 27.86 3.89
CA ASN A 225 14.11 28.89 4.91
C ASN A 225 14.50 28.40 6.31
N ALA A 226 14.37 27.11 6.59
CA ALA A 226 14.84 26.45 7.80
C ALA A 226 16.36 26.13 7.77
N GLY A 227 17.07 26.51 6.72
CA GLY A 227 18.53 26.31 6.59
C GLY A 227 18.93 24.96 5.99
N GLY A 228 17.97 24.17 5.51
CA GLY A 228 18.22 22.89 4.84
C GLY A 228 18.34 23.00 3.33
N SER A 229 18.38 21.84 2.69
CA SER A 229 18.43 21.69 1.23
C SER A 229 17.54 20.55 0.76
N VAL A 230 17.19 20.57 -0.52
CA VAL A 230 16.51 19.45 -1.20
C VAL A 230 17.48 18.88 -2.22
N THR A 231 18.01 17.70 -1.91
CA THR A 231 19.03 17.01 -2.71
C THR A 231 18.51 15.63 -3.08
N LEU A 232 18.55 15.26 -4.36
CA LEU A 232 17.99 14.00 -4.87
C LEU A 232 16.55 13.74 -4.38
N GLN A 233 15.70 14.78 -4.44
CA GLN A 233 14.31 14.75 -3.97
C GLN A 233 14.12 14.53 -2.46
N ARG A 234 15.20 14.59 -1.67
CA ARG A 234 15.19 14.34 -0.22
C ARG A 234 15.61 15.56 0.59
N VAL A 235 15.04 15.73 1.79
CA VAL A 235 15.47 16.73 2.77
C VAL A 235 16.89 16.40 3.21
N ASN A 236 17.82 17.32 2.96
CA ASN A 236 19.25 17.17 3.20
C ASN A 236 19.87 15.88 2.59
N GLY A 237 19.25 15.34 1.54
CA GLY A 237 19.68 14.09 0.92
C GLY A 237 19.24 12.81 1.66
N SER A 238 18.52 12.93 2.78
CA SER A 238 18.16 11.80 3.64
C SER A 238 16.67 11.43 3.53
N LEU A 239 15.76 12.33 3.90
CA LEU A 239 14.34 12.00 4.08
C LEU A 239 13.51 12.30 2.83
N ALA A 240 12.71 11.33 2.35
CA ALA A 240 11.92 11.45 1.11
C ALA A 240 10.58 12.17 1.29
N VAL A 241 10.15 12.42 2.52
CA VAL A 241 8.94 13.18 2.87
C VAL A 241 9.30 14.57 3.38
N SER A 242 8.45 15.55 3.10
CA SER A 242 8.58 16.90 3.67
C SER A 242 7.70 17.12 4.89
N ARG A 243 6.68 16.29 5.10
CA ARG A 243 5.80 16.37 6.27
C ARG A 243 5.65 15.01 6.91
N ALA A 244 5.70 15.00 8.24
CA ALA A 244 5.56 13.81 9.05
C ALA A 244 5.38 14.22 10.53
N LEU A 245 4.75 13.33 11.28
CA LEU A 245 4.84 13.30 12.74
C LEU A 245 6.16 12.61 13.14
N GLY A 246 6.75 12.96 14.27
CA GLY A 246 8.07 12.41 14.64
C GLY A 246 9.22 13.15 13.95
N ASP A 247 10.26 12.44 13.50
CA ASP A 247 11.42 13.04 12.81
C ASP A 247 12.04 14.22 13.57
N PHE A 248 12.17 14.10 14.89
CA PHE A 248 12.47 15.25 15.75
C PHE A 248 13.82 15.90 15.45
N ASP A 249 14.81 15.14 14.96
CA ASP A 249 16.10 15.66 14.48
C ASP A 249 15.95 16.71 13.36
N PHE A 250 14.85 16.67 12.60
CA PHE A 250 14.52 17.64 11.54
C PHE A 250 13.66 18.82 12.04
N LYS A 251 13.40 18.88 13.35
CA LYS A 251 12.48 19.84 14.00
C LYS A 251 13.13 20.66 15.12
N GLU A 252 14.47 20.77 15.10
CA GLU A 252 15.25 21.50 16.11
C GLU A 252 15.86 22.82 15.60
N VAL A 253 15.26 23.44 14.57
CA VAL A 253 15.70 24.76 14.09
C VAL A 253 15.18 25.86 15.03
N ASP A 254 16.06 26.39 15.88
CA ASP A 254 15.72 27.33 16.97
C ASP A 254 14.94 28.58 16.54
N TRP A 255 15.18 29.10 15.34
CA TRP A 255 14.56 30.33 14.84
C TRP A 255 13.28 30.10 14.02
N ARG A 256 12.78 28.86 13.98
CA ARG A 256 11.58 28.49 13.23
C ARG A 256 10.49 27.94 14.16
N PRO A 257 9.21 28.32 13.96
CA PRO A 257 8.11 27.66 14.64
C PRO A 257 7.95 26.20 14.18
N GLN A 258 7.13 25.43 14.89
CA GLN A 258 6.91 23.99 14.68
C GLN A 258 6.55 23.63 13.22
N THR A 259 5.79 24.48 12.52
CA THR A 259 5.34 24.26 11.14
C THR A 259 6.32 24.76 10.07
N GLU A 260 7.36 25.50 10.46
CA GLU A 260 8.39 26.02 9.56
C GLU A 260 9.74 25.31 9.73
N GLN A 261 9.73 24.11 10.32
CA GLN A 261 10.90 23.23 10.46
C GLN A 261 11.30 22.59 9.11
N LEU A 262 12.40 21.84 9.09
CA LEU A 262 12.79 21.09 7.88
C LEU A 262 11.71 20.08 7.51
N VAL A 263 11.12 19.41 8.50
CA VAL A 263 9.95 18.53 8.36
C VAL A 263 8.81 19.13 9.17
N SER A 264 7.65 19.35 8.54
CA SER A 264 6.49 19.94 9.22
C SER A 264 5.51 18.86 9.69
N PRO A 265 4.96 18.93 10.91
CA PRO A 265 3.85 18.08 11.34
C PRO A 265 2.47 18.60 10.91
N GLU A 266 2.40 19.76 10.25
CA GLU A 266 1.14 20.39 9.90
C GLU A 266 0.39 19.61 8.81
N PRO A 267 -0.82 19.11 9.09
CA PRO A 267 -1.62 18.42 8.10
C PRO A 267 -2.26 19.43 7.15
N GLU A 268 -2.43 19.01 5.91
CA GLU A 268 -3.40 19.62 5.03
C GLU A 268 -4.79 19.01 5.28
N VAL A 269 -5.81 19.86 5.36
CA VAL A 269 -7.19 19.43 5.65
C VAL A 269 -8.12 20.00 4.61
N TYR A 270 -8.80 19.10 3.89
CA TYR A 270 -9.79 19.41 2.87
C TYR A 270 -11.16 18.97 3.35
N GLU A 271 -12.19 19.71 2.99
CA GLU A 271 -13.57 19.46 3.33
C GLU A 271 -14.38 19.35 2.05
N LEU A 272 -15.08 18.23 1.88
CA LEU A 272 -16.04 18.01 0.81
C LEU A 272 -17.39 17.67 1.42
N GLU A 273 -18.46 18.25 0.87
CA GLU A 273 -19.83 17.86 1.22
C GLU A 273 -20.15 16.48 0.63
N ARG A 274 -20.80 15.63 1.43
CA ARG A 274 -21.18 14.27 1.04
C ARG A 274 -22.33 14.30 0.06
N THR A 275 -22.32 13.33 -0.85
CA THR A 275 -23.41 13.12 -1.79
C THR A 275 -23.88 11.66 -1.76
N PRO A 276 -25.15 11.37 -2.07
CA PRO A 276 -25.62 9.99 -2.23
C PRO A 276 -24.93 9.21 -3.37
N GLN A 277 -24.19 9.90 -4.24
CA GLN A 277 -23.44 9.34 -5.37
C GLN A 277 -21.99 9.02 -5.01
N ASP A 278 -21.55 9.34 -3.79
CA ASP A 278 -20.25 8.90 -3.29
C ASP A 278 -20.26 7.37 -3.17
N GLU A 279 -19.21 6.73 -3.66
CA GLU A 279 -19.19 5.28 -3.82
C GLU A 279 -18.21 4.64 -2.84
N PHE A 280 -16.93 5.04 -2.89
CA PHE A 280 -15.93 4.56 -1.95
C PHE A 280 -14.75 5.51 -1.81
N LEU A 281 -14.05 5.40 -0.68
CA LEU A 281 -12.75 6.00 -0.41
C LEU A 281 -11.67 4.93 -0.40
N ILE A 282 -10.46 5.30 -0.79
CA ILE A 282 -9.26 4.47 -0.62
C ILE A 282 -8.22 5.30 0.12
N LEU A 283 -7.73 4.78 1.25
CA LEU A 283 -6.57 5.30 1.97
C LEU A 283 -5.45 4.28 1.84
N ALA A 284 -4.25 4.69 1.45
CA ALA A 284 -3.10 3.77 1.41
C ALA A 284 -1.76 4.50 1.56
N CYS A 285 -0.73 3.75 1.95
CA CYS A 285 0.66 4.19 1.94
C CYS A 285 1.24 4.23 0.51
N ASP A 286 2.43 4.79 0.35
CA ASP A 286 3.08 4.92 -0.95
C ASP A 286 3.45 3.55 -1.57
N GLY A 287 3.58 2.49 -0.75
CA GLY A 287 3.70 1.11 -1.21
C GLY A 287 2.57 0.65 -2.14
N VAL A 288 1.41 1.33 -2.12
CA VAL A 288 0.37 1.22 -3.15
C VAL A 288 0.57 2.26 -4.26
N TRP A 289 0.67 3.54 -3.91
CA TRP A 289 0.61 4.64 -4.88
C TRP A 289 1.81 4.77 -5.81
N ASP A 290 2.96 4.19 -5.44
CA ASP A 290 4.13 4.08 -6.31
C ASP A 290 3.96 2.97 -7.35
N ALA A 291 3.06 2.00 -7.11
CA ALA A 291 2.82 0.87 -8.00
C ALA A 291 1.61 1.06 -8.94
N ILE A 292 0.63 1.88 -8.56
CA ILE A 292 -0.61 2.07 -9.32
C ILE A 292 -1.13 3.51 -9.22
N SER A 293 -1.62 4.07 -10.34
CA SER A 293 -2.15 5.44 -10.35
C SER A 293 -3.53 5.56 -9.68
N ASN A 294 -3.95 6.78 -9.38
CA ASN A 294 -5.26 7.07 -8.81
C ASN A 294 -6.40 6.50 -9.66
N GLU A 295 -6.38 6.79 -10.97
CA GLU A 295 -7.42 6.37 -11.92
C GLU A 295 -7.41 4.85 -12.12
N GLU A 296 -6.22 4.25 -12.22
CA GLU A 296 -6.08 2.80 -12.35
C GLU A 296 -6.63 2.07 -11.12
N LEU A 297 -6.25 2.50 -9.92
CA LEU A 297 -6.71 1.85 -8.69
C LEU A 297 -8.21 2.06 -8.47
N CYS A 298 -8.71 3.26 -8.74
CA CYS A 298 -10.14 3.56 -8.67
C CYS A 298 -10.95 2.65 -9.62
N ALA A 299 -10.51 2.54 -10.88
CA ALA A 299 -11.17 1.68 -11.86
C ALA A 299 -11.10 0.20 -11.46
N PHE A 300 -9.94 -0.25 -10.95
CA PHE A 300 -9.74 -1.61 -10.48
C PHE A 300 -10.67 -1.95 -9.31
N VAL A 301 -10.66 -1.17 -8.23
CA VAL A 301 -11.52 -1.39 -7.06
C VAL A 301 -13.00 -1.35 -7.43
N ARG A 302 -13.42 -0.37 -8.26
CA ARG A 302 -14.80 -0.31 -8.77
C ARG A 302 -15.21 -1.59 -9.49
N ASN A 303 -14.34 -2.11 -10.35
CA ASN A 303 -14.59 -3.33 -11.10
C ASN A 303 -14.62 -4.56 -10.18
N ARG A 304 -13.75 -4.64 -9.17
CA ARG A 304 -13.75 -5.73 -8.19
C ARG A 304 -15.00 -5.75 -7.31
N LEU A 305 -15.52 -4.59 -6.91
CA LEU A 305 -16.80 -4.48 -6.17
C LEU A 305 -18.01 -5.05 -6.94
N GLN A 306 -17.93 -5.16 -8.26
CA GLN A 306 -19.00 -5.74 -9.08
C GLN A 306 -18.94 -7.27 -9.18
N VAL A 307 -17.86 -7.90 -8.72
CA VAL A 307 -17.65 -9.36 -8.79
C VAL A 307 -17.37 -10.00 -7.43
N CYS A 308 -17.10 -9.19 -6.39
CA CYS A 308 -16.79 -9.65 -5.04
C CYS A 308 -17.49 -8.75 -4.01
N ASP A 309 -18.19 -9.36 -3.05
CA ASP A 309 -18.85 -8.69 -1.93
C ASP A 309 -17.98 -8.62 -0.66
N ASP A 310 -16.85 -9.35 -0.62
CA ASP A 310 -15.89 -9.34 0.47
C ASP A 310 -14.82 -8.25 0.26
N LEU A 311 -14.94 -7.14 0.98
CA LEU A 311 -13.97 -6.04 0.89
C LEU A 311 -12.54 -6.46 1.29
N ARG A 312 -12.36 -7.46 2.16
CA ARG A 312 -11.04 -7.95 2.57
C ARG A 312 -10.32 -8.61 1.40
N GLU A 313 -11.07 -9.33 0.58
CA GLU A 313 -10.59 -9.97 -0.63
C GLU A 313 -10.18 -8.92 -1.67
N ILE A 314 -10.97 -7.85 -1.82
CA ILE A 314 -10.62 -6.73 -2.70
C ILE A 314 -9.34 -6.03 -2.23
N CYS A 315 -9.21 -5.75 -0.92
CA CYS A 315 -7.97 -5.19 -0.37
C CYS A 315 -6.76 -6.12 -0.61
N THR A 316 -6.96 -7.43 -0.46
CA THR A 316 -5.93 -8.45 -0.74
C THR A 316 -5.49 -8.44 -2.20
N GLN A 317 -6.44 -8.38 -3.14
CA GLN A 317 -6.16 -8.28 -4.57
C GLN A 317 -5.41 -7.00 -4.94
N VAL A 318 -5.69 -5.86 -4.28
CA VAL A 318 -4.92 -4.63 -4.48
C VAL A 318 -3.47 -4.79 -4.00
N ILE A 319 -3.27 -5.37 -2.80
CA ILE A 319 -1.92 -5.63 -2.27
C ILE A 319 -1.12 -6.54 -3.22
N ASP A 320 -1.72 -7.64 -3.67
CA ASP A 320 -1.06 -8.56 -4.60
C ASP A 320 -0.76 -7.90 -5.95
N LEU A 321 -1.68 -7.09 -6.47
CA LEU A 321 -1.45 -6.31 -7.68
C LEU A 321 -0.25 -5.35 -7.53
N CYS A 322 -0.15 -4.62 -6.41
CA CYS A 322 0.95 -3.70 -6.16
C CYS A 322 2.29 -4.44 -6.04
N LEU A 323 2.30 -5.57 -5.33
CA LEU A 323 3.47 -6.45 -5.24
C LEU A 323 3.91 -6.96 -6.63
N TYR A 324 2.96 -7.39 -7.46
CA TYR A 324 3.25 -7.89 -8.81
C TYR A 324 3.66 -6.80 -9.80
N LYS A 325 3.22 -5.56 -9.58
CA LYS A 325 3.69 -4.36 -10.30
C LYS A 325 5.06 -3.88 -9.82
N GLY A 326 5.61 -4.50 -8.77
CA GLY A 326 7.00 -4.30 -8.34
C GLY A 326 7.17 -3.45 -7.08
N SER A 327 6.10 -3.24 -6.29
CA SER A 327 6.24 -2.61 -4.98
C SER A 327 7.20 -3.40 -4.10
N LEU A 328 8.19 -2.71 -3.55
CA LEU A 328 9.20 -3.25 -2.63
C LEU A 328 8.97 -2.80 -1.18
N ASP A 329 7.87 -2.10 -0.91
CA ASP A 329 7.62 -1.50 0.40
C ASP A 329 6.66 -2.32 1.27
N ASN A 330 6.42 -1.85 2.49
CA ASN A 330 5.20 -2.18 3.23
C ASN A 330 3.98 -1.69 2.45
N ILE A 331 2.88 -2.43 2.53
CA ILE A 331 1.66 -2.11 1.78
C ILE A 331 0.48 -2.18 2.74
N SER A 332 -0.14 -1.04 3.00
CA SER A 332 -1.37 -0.92 3.79
C SER A 332 -2.43 -0.15 3.01
N ILE A 333 -3.66 -0.67 3.04
CA ILE A 333 -4.81 -0.09 2.35
C ILE A 333 -6.07 -0.22 3.19
N ILE A 334 -6.88 0.84 3.21
CA ILE A 334 -8.25 0.86 3.73
C ILE A 334 -9.17 1.22 2.58
N ILE A 335 -10.20 0.39 2.35
CA ILE A 335 -11.31 0.71 1.44
C ILE A 335 -12.55 0.95 2.29
N VAL A 336 -13.18 2.11 2.13
CA VAL A 336 -14.44 2.47 2.79
C VAL A 336 -15.51 2.66 1.74
N CYS A 337 -16.54 1.82 1.73
CA CYS A 337 -17.69 1.90 0.83
C CYS A 337 -18.84 2.66 1.48
N PHE A 338 -19.40 3.59 0.72
CA PHE A 338 -20.65 4.28 1.01
C PHE A 338 -21.86 3.50 0.46
N PRO A 339 -23.10 3.87 0.81
CA PRO A 339 -24.29 3.27 0.23
C PRO A 339 -24.37 3.34 -1.30
N GLY A 340 -23.68 4.31 -1.93
CA GLY A 340 -23.61 4.43 -3.38
C GLY A 340 -22.63 3.46 -4.06
N ALA A 341 -21.86 2.67 -3.32
CA ALA A 341 -20.88 1.74 -3.87
C ALA A 341 -21.53 0.74 -4.86
N PRO A 342 -20.84 0.39 -5.97
CA PRO A 342 -21.26 -0.70 -6.83
C PRO A 342 -21.53 -1.98 -6.05
N GLN A 343 -22.54 -2.70 -6.49
CA GLN A 343 -22.89 -4.00 -5.95
C GLN A 343 -22.52 -5.08 -6.95
N VAL A 344 -22.37 -6.31 -6.45
CA VAL A 344 -22.12 -7.48 -7.29
C VAL A 344 -23.22 -7.60 -8.35
N SER A 345 -22.81 -7.80 -9.61
CA SER A 345 -23.73 -7.93 -10.73
C SER A 345 -23.54 -9.25 -11.46
N GLN A 346 -24.65 -9.88 -11.88
CA GLN A 346 -24.61 -11.15 -12.62
C GLN A 346 -23.88 -11.03 -13.96
N GLU A 347 -23.97 -9.85 -14.59
CA GLU A 347 -23.25 -9.57 -15.84
C GLU A 347 -21.73 -9.54 -15.61
N ALA A 348 -21.25 -8.82 -14.59
CA ALA A 348 -19.83 -8.77 -14.28
C ALA A 348 -19.29 -10.15 -13.85
N LEU A 349 -20.05 -10.91 -13.06
CA LEU A 349 -19.67 -12.29 -12.70
C LEU A 349 -19.52 -13.20 -13.92
N LYS A 350 -20.43 -13.08 -14.91
CA LYS A 350 -20.33 -13.84 -16.16
C LYS A 350 -19.11 -13.42 -16.98
N GLN A 351 -18.84 -12.12 -17.09
CA GLN A 351 -17.66 -11.59 -17.79
C GLN A 351 -16.36 -12.07 -17.12
N GLU A 352 -16.30 -12.07 -15.79
CA GLU A 352 -15.14 -12.58 -15.04
C GLU A 352 -14.90 -14.06 -15.30
N ALA A 353 -15.95 -14.90 -15.24
CA ALA A 353 -15.83 -16.33 -15.51
C ALA A 353 -15.40 -16.63 -16.95
N GLU A 354 -15.91 -15.87 -17.93
CA GLU A 354 -15.49 -15.98 -19.34
C GLU A 354 -14.03 -15.59 -19.52
N LEU A 355 -13.56 -14.53 -18.86
CA LEU A 355 -12.17 -14.11 -18.90
C LEU A 355 -11.25 -15.19 -18.29
N GLU A 356 -11.61 -15.75 -17.14
CA GLU A 356 -10.83 -16.83 -16.51
C GLU A 356 -10.74 -18.07 -17.39
N GLN A 357 -11.82 -18.43 -18.08
CA GLN A 357 -11.80 -19.51 -19.06
C GLN A 357 -10.89 -19.19 -20.25
N GLN A 358 -10.91 -17.95 -20.76
CA GLN A 358 -10.01 -17.51 -21.84
C GLN A 358 -8.55 -17.58 -21.41
N ILE A 359 -8.22 -17.15 -20.19
CA ILE A 359 -6.88 -17.26 -19.60
C ILE A 359 -6.48 -18.74 -19.52
N ASP A 360 -7.35 -19.62 -19.04
CA ASP A 360 -7.05 -21.05 -18.89
C ASP A 360 -6.71 -21.73 -20.22
N VAL A 361 -7.48 -21.43 -21.27
CA VAL A 361 -7.22 -21.93 -22.64
C VAL A 361 -5.91 -21.36 -23.17
N LYS A 362 -5.66 -20.06 -22.98
CA LYS A 362 -4.43 -19.42 -23.46
C LYS A 362 -3.17 -19.97 -22.78
N VAL A 363 -3.23 -20.22 -21.48
CA VAL A 363 -2.13 -20.88 -20.75
C VAL A 363 -1.86 -22.27 -21.31
N GLU A 364 -2.89 -23.05 -21.62
CA GLU A 364 -2.75 -24.36 -22.25
C GLU A 364 -2.07 -24.26 -23.63
N GLU A 365 -2.53 -23.35 -24.49
CA GLU A 365 -1.96 -23.10 -25.82
C GLU A 365 -0.46 -22.76 -25.75
N ILE A 366 -0.08 -21.88 -24.82
CA ILE A 366 1.31 -21.47 -24.63
C ILE A 366 2.17 -22.66 -24.16
N ILE A 367 1.68 -23.44 -23.20
CA ILE A 367 2.38 -24.63 -22.71
C ILE A 367 2.61 -25.63 -23.85
N GLN A 368 1.59 -25.90 -24.67
CA GLN A 368 1.71 -26.79 -25.83
C GLN A 368 2.69 -26.25 -26.87
N MET A 369 2.68 -24.93 -27.13
CA MET A 369 3.62 -24.27 -28.04
C MET A 369 5.07 -24.42 -27.58
N ILE A 370 5.37 -24.19 -26.30
CA ILE A 370 6.74 -24.31 -25.77
C ILE A 370 7.23 -25.76 -25.90
N ARG A 371 6.38 -26.73 -25.54
CA ARG A 371 6.72 -28.15 -25.67
C ARG A 371 6.95 -28.60 -27.10
N SER A 372 6.26 -28.02 -28.08
CA SER A 372 6.48 -28.34 -29.50
C SER A 372 7.91 -27.98 -29.97
N LYS A 373 8.62 -27.15 -29.21
CA LYS A 373 10.02 -26.78 -29.43
C LYS A 373 11.01 -27.58 -28.58
N ASP A 374 10.54 -28.62 -27.88
CA ASP A 374 11.34 -29.42 -26.93
C ASP A 374 11.91 -28.61 -25.77
N GLU A 375 11.20 -27.55 -25.37
CA GLU A 375 11.52 -26.71 -24.22
C GLU A 375 10.56 -27.00 -23.06
N ASP A 376 11.07 -26.86 -21.82
CA ASP A 376 10.22 -26.92 -20.63
C ASP A 376 9.46 -25.60 -20.45
N PRO A 377 8.12 -25.63 -20.35
CA PRO A 377 7.34 -24.43 -20.06
C PRO A 377 7.77 -23.86 -18.70
N ASP A 378 8.21 -22.61 -18.70
CA ASP A 378 8.52 -21.83 -17.50
C ASP A 378 7.36 -20.87 -17.22
N LEU A 379 6.86 -20.86 -15.99
CA LEU A 379 5.74 -19.99 -15.57
C LEU A 379 6.02 -18.52 -15.87
N LEU A 380 7.27 -18.09 -15.68
CA LEU A 380 7.64 -16.71 -15.94
C LEU A 380 7.58 -16.37 -17.44
N TYR A 381 7.97 -17.31 -18.31
CA TYR A 381 7.79 -17.16 -19.75
C TYR A 381 6.30 -17.06 -20.11
N VAL A 382 5.45 -17.92 -19.55
CA VAL A 382 3.99 -17.88 -19.77
C VAL A 382 3.41 -16.52 -19.37
N ILE A 383 3.79 -16.00 -18.20
CA ILE A 383 3.34 -14.67 -17.73
C ILE A 383 3.82 -13.56 -18.69
N LYS A 384 5.09 -13.58 -19.11
CA LYS A 384 5.63 -12.59 -20.06
C LYS A 384 4.95 -12.66 -21.42
N PHE A 385 4.62 -13.87 -21.88
CA PHE A 385 3.91 -14.09 -23.13
C PHE A 385 2.50 -13.52 -23.06
N LEU A 386 1.72 -13.85 -22.02
CA LEU A 386 0.38 -13.30 -21.80
C LEU A 386 0.39 -11.78 -21.65
N ALA A 387 1.42 -11.21 -21.02
CA ALA A 387 1.57 -9.77 -20.88
C ALA A 387 1.90 -9.04 -22.19
N ALA A 388 2.38 -9.77 -23.21
CA ALA A 388 2.64 -9.21 -24.53
C ALA A 388 1.43 -9.34 -25.48
N GLU A 389 0.40 -10.11 -25.12
CA GLU A 389 -0.81 -10.26 -25.91
C GLU A 389 -1.89 -9.25 -25.50
N GLU A 390 -2.63 -8.73 -26.49
CA GLU A 390 -3.83 -7.95 -26.23
C GLU A 390 -4.99 -8.89 -25.89
N MET A 391 -5.37 -8.91 -24.61
CA MET A 391 -6.52 -9.68 -24.13
C MET A 391 -7.67 -8.75 -23.75
N PRO A 392 -8.83 -8.82 -24.43
CA PRO A 392 -9.98 -7.98 -24.10
C PRO A 392 -10.62 -8.43 -22.78
N GLY A 393 -11.31 -7.50 -22.11
CA GLY A 393 -12.08 -7.80 -20.89
C GLY A 393 -11.25 -7.87 -19.60
N LEU A 394 -9.95 -7.60 -19.64
CA LEU A 394 -9.10 -7.53 -18.45
C LEU A 394 -9.60 -6.47 -17.44
N PRO A 395 -9.40 -6.68 -16.12
CA PRO A 395 -9.77 -5.69 -15.12
C PRO A 395 -9.06 -4.35 -15.38
N PRO A 396 -9.78 -3.21 -15.44
CA PRO A 396 -9.17 -1.92 -15.71
C PRO A 396 -8.19 -1.54 -14.59
N GLY A 397 -7.06 -0.92 -14.95
CA GLY A 397 -5.96 -0.57 -14.03
C GLY A 397 -5.09 -1.76 -13.58
N GLY A 398 -5.73 -2.91 -13.32
CA GLY A 398 -5.06 -4.15 -12.94
C GLY A 398 -4.43 -4.92 -14.11
N GLY A 399 -5.08 -4.90 -15.26
CA GLY A 399 -4.65 -5.63 -16.45
C GLY A 399 -4.48 -7.13 -16.20
N ILE A 400 -3.67 -7.79 -17.02
CA ILE A 400 -3.33 -9.21 -16.86
C ILE A 400 -2.61 -9.51 -15.54
N THR A 401 -1.87 -8.53 -15.01
CA THR A 401 -1.15 -8.64 -13.73
C THR A 401 -2.09 -8.93 -12.57
N SER A 402 -3.30 -8.35 -12.58
CA SER A 402 -4.32 -8.64 -11.56
C SER A 402 -4.89 -10.06 -11.63
N LYS A 403 -4.69 -10.78 -12.74
CA LYS A 403 -5.12 -12.16 -12.95
C LYS A 403 -3.98 -13.17 -12.76
N ARG A 404 -2.86 -12.76 -12.15
CA ARG A 404 -1.68 -13.61 -11.98
C ARG A 404 -1.97 -14.91 -11.22
N ASP A 405 -2.78 -14.88 -10.17
CA ASP A 405 -3.15 -16.11 -9.43
C ASP A 405 -3.98 -17.08 -10.28
N CYS A 406 -4.85 -16.55 -11.14
CA CYS A 406 -5.60 -17.35 -12.13
C CYS A 406 -4.63 -18.02 -13.12
N ILE A 407 -3.65 -17.27 -13.65
CA ILE A 407 -2.60 -17.78 -14.55
C ILE A 407 -1.77 -18.87 -13.85
N ILE A 408 -1.34 -18.64 -12.61
CA ILE A 408 -0.56 -19.60 -11.82
C ILE A 408 -1.36 -20.89 -11.61
N SER A 409 -2.63 -20.77 -11.23
CA SER A 409 -3.52 -21.92 -11.00
C SER A 409 -3.74 -22.73 -12.26
N SER A 410 -3.98 -22.06 -13.39
CA SER A 410 -4.12 -22.71 -14.70
C SER A 410 -2.83 -23.39 -15.14
N TYR A 411 -1.68 -22.72 -14.97
CA TYR A 411 -0.38 -23.28 -15.29
C TYR A 411 -0.10 -24.56 -14.49
N GLN A 412 -0.33 -24.53 -13.17
CA GLN A 412 -0.15 -25.70 -12.31
C GLN A 412 -1.06 -26.86 -12.73
N LYS A 413 -2.34 -26.58 -12.99
CA LYS A 413 -3.32 -27.56 -13.48
C LYS A 413 -2.81 -28.26 -14.75
N HIS A 414 -2.34 -27.51 -15.73
CA HIS A 414 -1.89 -28.07 -17.01
C HIS A 414 -0.55 -28.81 -16.90
N ILE A 415 0.41 -28.30 -16.14
CA ILE A 415 1.68 -29.01 -15.87
C ILE A 415 1.44 -30.33 -15.12
N MET A 416 0.53 -30.36 -14.15
CA MET A 416 0.19 -31.59 -13.41
C MET A 416 -0.50 -32.62 -14.30
N SER A 417 -1.42 -32.18 -15.16
CA SER A 417 -2.08 -33.05 -16.17
C SER A 417 -1.03 -33.73 -17.07
N LEU A 418 -0.02 -32.97 -17.51
CA LEU A 418 1.05 -33.49 -18.37
C LEU A 418 1.92 -34.55 -17.67
N ARG A 419 2.30 -34.32 -16.42
CA ARG A 419 3.08 -35.31 -15.62
C ARG A 419 2.33 -36.62 -15.41
N SER A 420 0.99 -36.58 -15.38
CA SER A 420 0.17 -37.80 -15.27
C SER A 420 0.03 -38.58 -16.58
N GLN A 421 0.43 -37.98 -17.72
CA GLN A 421 0.37 -38.59 -19.06
C GLN A 421 1.74 -39.11 -19.55
N GLU A 422 2.84 -38.85 -18.84
CA GLU A 422 4.13 -39.47 -19.12
C GLU A 422 4.09 -40.96 -18.73
N PRO A 423 4.39 -41.90 -19.64
CA PRO A 423 4.38 -43.32 -19.30
C PRO A 423 5.45 -43.59 -18.25
N MET A 424 5.10 -44.30 -17.18
CA MET A 424 6.10 -44.88 -16.27
C MET A 424 7.09 -45.68 -17.12
N GLY A 425 8.30 -45.16 -17.25
CA GLY A 425 9.40 -45.88 -17.87
C GLY A 425 9.52 -47.24 -17.21
N SER A 426 9.46 -48.28 -18.02
CA SER A 426 9.71 -49.66 -17.64
C SER A 426 10.99 -49.74 -16.81
N GLU A 427 10.86 -50.14 -15.54
CA GLU A 427 11.96 -50.78 -14.83
C GLU A 427 12.34 -52.00 -15.66
N GLU A 428 13.47 -51.91 -16.38
CA GLU A 428 14.13 -53.08 -16.95
C GLU A 428 14.65 -53.92 -15.79
N ASP A 429 13.88 -54.94 -15.46
CA ASP A 429 14.28 -56.11 -14.69
C ASP A 429 15.42 -56.81 -15.47
N SER A 430 16.67 -56.55 -15.11
CA SER A 430 17.82 -57.33 -15.57
C SER A 430 18.24 -58.32 -14.48
N SER A 431 17.76 -59.55 -14.66
CA SER A 431 18.20 -60.78 -13.97
C SER A 431 19.65 -61.16 -14.27
#